data_AF-A0A945TWM3-F1
#
_entry.id   AF-A0A945TWM3-F1
#
_cell.length_a   1.000
_cell.length_b   1.000
_cell.length_c   1.000
_cell.angle_alpha   90.00
_cell.angle_beta   90.00
_cell.angle_gamma   90.00
#
_symmetry.space_group_name_H-M   'P 1'
#
loop_
_entity.id
_entity.type
_entity.pdbx_description
1 polymer ?
#
loop_
_entity_poly.entity_id
_entity_poly.type
_entity_poly.pdbx_seq_one_letter_code
_entity_poly.pdbx_strand_id
1 'polypeptide(L)'
;METVSFTKMEDGTKEEYAFLEPLYIQCIDGIPEMLLGLLKRMQGDRLGYQIDRYQHSLQTATRAERDGSDEETIVCALLHDIGDVLAPDNHSQVAAAILQPYISERNYWVLKHHGLFQGYYYFH
;
A
#
# COMPACT_ATOMS: atom_id res chain seq x y z
N MET A 1 -1.57 -26.04 -15.68
CA MET A 1 -0.51 -25.07 -15.35
C MET A 1 0.68 -25.87 -14.92
N GLU A 2 1.86 -25.61 -15.49
CA GLU A 2 3.09 -26.29 -15.06
C GLU A 2 3.45 -25.87 -13.63
N THR A 3 4.04 -26.79 -12.88
CA THR A 3 4.42 -26.60 -11.48
C THR A 3 5.79 -27.20 -11.23
N VAL A 4 6.53 -26.64 -10.28
CA VAL A 4 7.74 -27.24 -9.73
C VAL A 4 7.44 -28.59 -9.05
N SER A 5 8.46 -29.40 -8.84
CA SER A 5 8.37 -30.73 -8.23
C SER A 5 8.64 -30.72 -6.72
N PHE A 6 9.42 -29.76 -6.22
CA PHE A 6 9.71 -29.66 -4.80
C PHE A 6 8.45 -29.40 -3.95
N THR A 7 8.37 -30.02 -2.78
CA THR A 7 7.32 -29.77 -1.78
C THR A 7 7.83 -29.06 -0.53
N LYS A 8 9.15 -28.93 -0.40
CA LYS A 8 9.85 -28.11 0.58
C LYS A 8 10.86 -27.23 -0.14
N MET A 9 11.01 -25.98 0.31
CA MET A 9 11.94 -25.03 -0.31
C MET A 9 13.40 -25.51 -0.30
N GLU A 10 13.81 -26.30 0.71
CA GLU A 10 15.17 -26.84 0.81
C GLU A 10 15.52 -27.83 -0.31
N ASP A 11 14.50 -28.44 -0.94
CA ASP A 11 14.66 -29.42 -2.03
C ASP A 11 14.60 -28.74 -3.42
N GLY A 12 14.40 -27.42 -3.48
CA GLY A 12 14.24 -26.70 -4.74
C GLY A 12 15.53 -26.62 -5.56
N THR A 13 15.42 -26.90 -6.86
CA THR A 13 16.55 -26.82 -7.79
C THR A 13 16.68 -25.43 -8.41
N LYS A 14 17.88 -25.13 -8.93
CA LYS A 14 18.14 -23.87 -9.64
C LYS A 14 17.20 -23.70 -10.84
N GLU A 15 16.97 -24.77 -11.58
CA GLU A 15 16.13 -24.80 -12.78
C GLU A 15 14.66 -24.50 -12.43
N GLU A 16 14.16 -25.05 -11.32
CA GLU A 16 12.82 -24.77 -10.82
C GLU A 16 12.67 -23.30 -10.38
N TYR A 17 13.67 -22.73 -9.71
CA TYR A 17 13.64 -21.31 -9.36
C TYR A 17 13.74 -20.40 -10.59
N ALA A 18 14.54 -20.76 -11.59
CA ALA A 18 14.59 -20.04 -12.87
C ALA A 18 13.25 -20.10 -13.62
N PHE A 19 12.50 -21.20 -13.48
CA PHE A 19 11.14 -21.31 -13.98
C PHE A 19 10.15 -20.41 -13.20
N LEU A 20 10.28 -20.31 -11.88
CA LEU A 20 9.41 -19.50 -11.03
C LEU A 20 9.65 -17.98 -11.16
N GLU A 21 10.88 -17.55 -11.42
CA GLU A 21 11.27 -16.14 -11.51
C GLU A 21 10.36 -15.30 -12.45
N PRO A 22 10.13 -15.68 -13.72
CA PRO A 22 9.24 -14.90 -14.60
C PRO A 22 7.78 -14.87 -14.12
N LEU A 23 7.30 -15.92 -13.44
CA LEU A 23 5.96 -15.95 -12.85
C LEU A 23 5.86 -15.01 -11.65
N TYR A 24 6.93 -14.91 -10.86
CA TYR A 24 7.03 -13.98 -9.75
C TYR A 24 7.09 -12.52 -10.24
N ILE A 25 7.82 -12.24 -11.33
CA ILE A 25 7.83 -10.92 -11.97
C ILE A 25 6.41 -10.52 -12.41
N GLN A 26 5.66 -11.42 -13.03
CA GLN A 26 4.25 -11.16 -13.38
C GLN A 26 3.37 -10.85 -12.16
N CYS A 27 3.65 -11.48 -11.02
CA CYS A 27 2.97 -11.17 -9.77
C CYS A 27 3.29 -9.74 -9.29
N ILE A 28 4.57 -9.34 -9.35
CA ILE A 28 5.02 -7.98 -9.01
C ILE A 28 4.37 -6.95 -9.93
N ASP A 29 4.33 -7.20 -11.23
CA ASP A 29 3.73 -6.31 -12.23
C ASP A 29 2.22 -6.09 -11.99
N GLY A 30 1.55 -7.03 -11.29
CA GLY A 30 0.15 -6.92 -10.90
C GLY A 30 -0.11 -6.10 -9.63
N ILE A 31 0.92 -5.76 -8.86
CA ILE A 31 0.79 -5.04 -7.59
C ILE A 31 0.07 -3.69 -7.74
N PRO A 32 0.37 -2.82 -8.74
CA PRO A 32 -0.32 -1.54 -8.89
C PRO A 32 -1.85 -1.68 -8.95
N GLU A 33 -2.38 -2.62 -9.75
CA GLU A 33 -3.83 -2.85 -9.83
C GLU A 33 -4.39 -3.40 -8.51
N MET A 34 -3.62 -4.24 -7.80
CA MET A 34 -3.99 -4.71 -6.47
C MET A 34 -4.13 -3.55 -5.46
N LEU A 35 -3.17 -2.61 -5.45
CA LEU A 35 -3.21 -1.43 -4.57
C LEU A 35 -4.40 -0.52 -4.90
N LEU A 36 -4.67 -0.30 -6.18
CA LEU A 36 -5.88 0.42 -6.61
C LEU A 36 -7.17 -0.32 -6.22
N GLY A 37 -7.14 -1.65 -6.23
CA GLY A 37 -8.22 -2.49 -5.72
C GLY A 37 -8.45 -2.30 -4.21
N LEU A 38 -7.38 -2.24 -3.41
CA LEU A 38 -7.47 -1.95 -1.98
C LEU A 38 -8.04 -0.55 -1.72
N LEU A 39 -7.56 0.45 -2.47
CA LEU A 39 -8.11 1.81 -2.42
C LEU A 39 -9.62 1.81 -2.69
N LYS A 40 -10.07 1.14 -3.76
CA LYS A 40 -11.50 1.03 -4.10
C LYS A 40 -12.32 0.30 -3.04
N ARG A 41 -11.73 -0.68 -2.32
CA ARG A 41 -12.42 -1.38 -1.21
C ARG A 41 -12.74 -0.47 -0.03
N MET A 42 -12.11 0.69 0.08
CA MET A 42 -12.42 1.68 1.12
C MET A 42 -13.66 2.55 0.82
N GLN A 43 -14.37 2.27 -0.28
CA GLN A 43 -15.57 3.00 -0.68
C GLN A 43 -16.82 2.52 0.08
N GLY A 44 -17.71 3.45 0.44
CA GLY A 44 -19.05 3.18 0.95
C GLY A 44 -19.21 3.36 2.46
N ASP A 45 -18.43 2.67 3.28
CA ASP A 45 -18.53 2.79 4.74
C ASP A 45 -17.84 4.08 5.22
N ARG A 46 -18.62 4.89 5.94
CA ARG A 46 -18.18 6.19 6.46
C ARG A 46 -17.76 6.16 7.91
N LEU A 47 -18.08 5.12 8.66
CA LEU A 47 -17.76 5.03 10.09
C LEU A 47 -18.22 6.27 10.89
N GLY A 48 -19.34 6.89 10.50
CA GLY A 48 -19.86 8.12 11.12
C GLY A 48 -19.24 9.44 10.63
N TYR A 49 -18.21 9.42 9.78
CA TYR A 49 -17.67 10.61 9.12
C TYR A 49 -18.56 11.10 7.97
N GLN A 50 -18.31 12.31 7.49
CA GLN A 50 -19.07 12.90 6.37
C GLN A 50 -18.74 12.26 5.01
N ILE A 51 -17.53 11.69 4.88
CA ILE A 51 -17.01 11.06 3.68
C ILE A 51 -16.47 9.68 4.03
N ASP A 52 -16.41 8.78 3.05
CA ASP A 52 -15.74 7.49 3.21
C ASP A 52 -14.21 7.63 3.08
N ARG A 53 -13.49 6.57 3.42
CA ARG A 53 -12.02 6.54 3.38
C ARG A 53 -11.44 6.63 1.96
N TYR A 54 -12.17 6.14 0.97
CA TYR A 54 -11.81 6.32 -0.44
C TYR A 54 -11.84 7.80 -0.84
N GLN A 55 -12.91 8.51 -0.51
CA GLN A 55 -13.05 9.95 -0.74
C GLN A 55 -12.02 10.77 0.02
N HIS A 56 -11.73 10.40 1.28
CA HIS A 56 -10.66 11.01 2.07
C HIS A 56 -9.30 10.87 1.36
N SER A 57 -8.95 9.66 0.92
CA SER A 57 -7.71 9.39 0.19
C SER A 57 -7.59 10.25 -1.09
N LEU A 58 -8.67 10.34 -1.88
CA LEU A 58 -8.72 11.20 -3.07
C LEU A 58 -8.55 12.69 -2.74
N GLN A 59 -9.21 13.17 -1.67
CA GLN A 59 -9.07 14.56 -1.25
C GLN A 59 -7.64 14.89 -0.80
N THR A 60 -7.00 13.99 -0.05
CA THR A 60 -5.62 14.15 0.40
C THR A 60 -4.66 14.24 -0.79
N ALA A 61 -4.77 13.34 -1.76
CA ALA A 61 -3.98 13.38 -2.99
C ALA A 61 -4.24 14.65 -3.82
N THR A 62 -5.51 15.05 -3.98
CA THR A 62 -5.88 16.26 -4.71
C THR A 62 -5.31 17.52 -4.04
N ARG A 63 -5.26 17.56 -2.71
CA ARG A 63 -4.66 18.68 -1.98
C ARG A 63 -3.14 18.73 -2.18
N ALA A 64 -2.46 17.58 -2.13
CA ALA A 64 -1.02 17.49 -2.42
C ALA A 64 -0.70 17.95 -3.85
N GLU A 65 -1.50 17.52 -4.83
CA GLU A 65 -1.36 17.95 -6.23
C GLU A 65 -1.53 19.47 -6.38
N ARG A 66 -2.56 20.05 -5.75
CA ARG A 66 -2.80 21.50 -5.78
C ARG A 66 -1.72 22.31 -5.06
N ASP A 67 -1.05 21.71 -4.09
CA ASP A 67 0.09 22.29 -3.38
C ASP A 67 1.39 22.23 -4.22
N GLY A 68 1.37 21.56 -5.37
CA GLY A 68 2.54 21.40 -6.24
C GLY A 68 3.54 20.38 -5.73
N SER A 69 3.08 19.39 -4.95
CA SER A 69 3.91 18.26 -4.51
C SER A 69 4.39 17.43 -5.70
N ASP A 70 5.51 16.73 -5.53
CA ASP A 70 5.98 15.76 -6.52
C ASP A 70 5.05 14.53 -6.62
N GLU A 71 5.16 13.80 -7.74
CA GLU A 71 4.31 12.65 -8.05
C GLU A 71 4.37 11.56 -6.96
N GLU A 72 5.55 11.28 -6.40
CA GLU A 72 5.71 10.27 -5.35
C GLU A 72 4.93 10.67 -4.09
N THR A 73 5.02 11.94 -3.68
CA THR A 73 4.24 12.45 -2.55
C THR A 73 2.73 12.44 -2.85
N ILE A 74 2.29 12.74 -4.07
CA ILE A 74 0.86 12.66 -4.45
C ILE A 74 0.36 11.21 -4.37
N VAL A 75 1.14 10.24 -4.87
CA VAL A 75 0.80 8.81 -4.78
C VAL A 75 0.82 8.32 -3.34
N CYS A 76 1.79 8.74 -2.52
CA CYS A 76 1.81 8.41 -1.09
C CYS A 76 0.58 8.98 -0.37
N ALA A 77 0.18 10.22 -0.69
CA ALA A 77 -1.04 10.81 -0.16
C ALA A 77 -2.31 10.05 -0.59
N LEU A 78 -2.35 9.54 -1.82
CA LEU A 78 -3.46 8.72 -2.33
C LEU A 78 -3.56 7.37 -1.61
N LEU A 79 -2.42 6.77 -1.27
CA LEU A 79 -2.33 5.40 -0.78
C LEU A 79 -2.08 5.30 0.73
N HIS A 80 -1.99 6.41 1.45
CA HIS A 80 -1.55 6.40 2.86
C HIS A 80 -2.39 5.49 3.76
N ASP A 81 -3.70 5.42 3.51
CA ASP A 81 -4.63 4.66 4.34
C ASP A 81 -4.91 3.23 3.81
N ILE A 82 -4.33 2.74 2.72
CA ILE A 82 -4.72 1.41 2.18
C ILE A 82 -4.52 0.24 3.17
N GLY A 83 -3.67 0.43 4.19
CA GLY A 83 -3.47 -0.53 5.28
C GLY A 83 -4.73 -0.77 6.11
N ASP A 84 -5.68 0.18 6.12
CA ASP A 84 -6.92 0.11 6.92
C ASP A 84 -7.83 -1.06 6.52
N VAL A 85 -7.70 -1.55 5.28
CA VAL A 85 -8.47 -2.68 4.78
C VAL A 85 -8.14 -3.97 5.53
N LEU A 86 -6.91 -4.08 6.04
CA LEU A 86 -6.38 -5.31 6.65
C LEU A 86 -6.01 -5.13 8.12
N ALA A 87 -5.59 -3.93 8.51
CA ALA A 87 -4.84 -3.71 9.74
C ALA A 87 -5.09 -2.29 10.30
N PRO A 88 -6.32 -1.95 10.71
CA PRO A 88 -6.68 -0.59 11.11
C PRO A 88 -5.83 -0.03 12.26
N ASP A 89 -5.46 -0.87 13.23
CA ASP A 89 -4.69 -0.47 14.42
C ASP A 89 -3.24 -0.06 14.10
N ASN A 90 -2.70 -0.47 12.95
CA ASN A 90 -1.36 -0.17 12.49
C ASN A 90 -1.30 0.10 10.98
N HIS A 91 -2.37 0.69 10.43
CA HIS A 91 -2.55 0.88 8.98
C HIS A 91 -1.40 1.67 8.38
N SER A 92 -0.93 2.71 9.10
CA SER A 92 0.17 3.57 8.66
C SER A 92 1.48 2.80 8.44
N GLN A 93 1.82 1.88 9.34
CA GLN A 93 3.00 1.03 9.19
C GLN A 93 2.84 0.00 8.07
N VAL A 94 1.63 -0.55 7.88
CA VAL A 94 1.34 -1.50 6.80
C VAL A 94 1.44 -0.83 5.44
N ALA A 95 0.81 0.33 5.24
CA ALA A 95 0.91 1.09 4.00
C ALA A 95 2.36 1.49 3.69
N ALA A 96 3.10 1.94 4.71
CA ALA A 96 4.51 2.28 4.56
C ALA A 96 5.36 1.08 4.13
N ALA A 97 5.15 -0.10 4.72
CA ALA A 97 5.90 -1.32 4.38
C ALA A 97 5.62 -1.79 2.94
N ILE A 98 4.37 -1.67 2.47
CA ILE A 98 3.98 -1.99 1.09
C ILE A 98 4.70 -1.08 0.09
N LEU A 99 4.76 0.23 0.37
CA LEU A 99 5.30 1.21 -0.56
C LEU A 99 6.82 1.38 -0.46
N GLN A 100 7.43 0.95 0.65
CA GLN A 100 8.87 1.13 0.94
C GLN A 100 9.82 0.80 -0.21
N PRO A 101 9.65 -0.27 -1.01
CA PRO A 101 10.57 -0.58 -2.09
C PRO A 101 10.57 0.43 -3.25
N TYR A 102 9.55 1.29 -3.33
CA TYR A 102 9.26 2.13 -4.49
C TYR A 102 9.33 3.63 -4.21
N ILE A 103 9.53 4.03 -2.96
CA ILE A 103 9.45 5.42 -2.52
C ILE A 103 10.71 5.86 -1.79
N SER A 104 10.94 7.18 -1.75
CA SER A 104 12.03 7.78 -0.98
C SER A 104 11.91 7.53 0.53
N GLU A 105 13.05 7.57 1.23
CA GLU A 105 13.10 7.46 2.70
C GLU A 105 12.22 8.51 3.40
N ARG A 106 12.14 9.71 2.81
CA ARG A 106 11.28 10.80 3.30
C ARG A 106 9.82 10.38 3.28
N ASN A 107 9.30 9.92 2.13
CA ASN A 107 7.89 9.53 2.02
C ASN A 107 7.60 8.26 2.82
N TYR A 108 8.54 7.30 2.91
CA TYR A 108 8.43 6.17 3.82
C TYR A 108 8.27 6.61 5.28
N TRP A 109 9.10 7.57 5.74
CA TRP A 109 9.01 8.10 7.09
C TRP A 109 7.66 8.79 7.34
N VAL A 110 7.20 9.61 6.40
CA VAL A 110 5.89 10.29 6.51
C VAL A 110 4.76 9.25 6.62
N LEU A 111 4.72 8.29 5.70
CA LEU A 111 3.70 7.24 5.71
C LEU A 111 3.71 6.43 7.00
N LYS A 112 4.88 5.99 7.46
CA LYS A 112 4.98 5.13 8.65
C LYS A 112 4.47 5.81 9.92
N HIS A 113 4.58 7.14 10.00
CA HIS A 113 4.29 7.90 11.22
C HIS A 113 3.01 8.74 11.11
N HIS A 114 2.30 8.74 9.97
CA HIS A 114 1.11 9.58 9.82
C HIS A 114 -0.01 9.19 10.81
N GLY A 115 -0.12 7.90 11.20
CA GLY A 115 -1.07 7.47 12.22
C GLY A 115 -0.75 8.04 13.61
N LEU A 116 0.53 8.26 13.93
CA LEU A 116 0.94 8.97 15.15
C LEU A 116 0.59 10.45 15.08
N PHE A 117 0.81 11.07 13.92
CA PHE A 117 0.40 12.46 13.67
C PHE A 117 -1.12 12.62 13.80
N GLN A 118 -1.90 11.67 13.28
CA GLN A 118 -3.35 11.64 13.45
C GLN A 118 -3.71 11.57 14.95
N GLY A 119 -3.06 10.67 15.69
CA GLY A 119 -3.25 10.46 17.13
C GLY A 119 -3.10 11.72 17.99
N TYR A 120 -2.27 12.67 17.57
CA TYR A 120 -2.14 13.98 18.23
C TYR A 120 -3.48 14.71 18.42
N TYR A 121 -4.45 14.49 17.52
CA TYR A 121 -5.74 15.20 17.52
C TYR A 121 -6.87 14.48 18.26
N TYR A 122 -6.68 13.23 18.71
CA TYR A 122 -7.75 12.46 19.36
C TYR A 122 -7.32 11.61 20.55
N PHE A 123 -6.02 11.48 20.85
CA PHE A 123 -5.54 10.89 22.11
C PHE A 123 -5.62 11.93 23.25
N HIS A 124 -6.81 12.15 23.78
CA HIS A 124 -7.09 13.07 24.89
C HIS A 124 -7.77 12.37 26.06
#